data_AF-A0A384IB61-F1
#
_entry.id   AF-A0A384IB61-F1
#
_cell.length_a   1.000
_cell.length_b   1.000
_cell.length_c   1.000
_cell.angle_alpha   90.00
_cell.angle_beta   90.00
_cell.angle_gamma   90.00
#
_symmetry.space_group_name_H-M   'P 1'
#
loop_
_entity.id
_entity.type
_entity.pdbx_description
1 polymer ?
#
loop_
_entity_poly.entity_id
_entity_poly.type
_entity_poly.pdbx_seq_one_letter_code
_entity_poly.pdbx_strand_id
1 'polypeptide(L)'
;MRHKPFFRWVLALGLLLLTGSALAYSLAPDMPELRQVGLTVLSEKKDGTCSVRWTDPFDRTTRTGTYRCDPDRDPLLKPPYHDPETRTGYESGFVVAEGSGRGRLYNLGEDDAAIDRWIDVSDMLAVFGLLLITTGVIGGNVRAVGRMSGVSRGVLDRAWRLAGAAAAVEEDRARAVEAVRTAWEPLHRARVREELGTVPVTRLRDDERRRFRTKEWERAGITTVRDVLDAGEWRLGQLPGVGRRTAEKALAAARWTAEGVSADTLVRLAAGRSDPRADSLVTALRVLVEAGPEGRAAAEAATELAEAEGDGAGPRFGQTSVDLLRGPGGELDVLAAWTDFERRPEEYYAALAEATRDAHRLVA
;
A
#
# COMPACT_ATOMS: atom_id res chain seq x y z
N MET A 1 31.25 -33.00 -5.82
CA MET A 1 30.12 -33.26 -4.89
C MET A 1 28.94 -33.81 -5.70
N ARG A 2 28.50 -35.04 -5.42
CA ARG A 2 27.47 -35.75 -6.20
C ARG A 2 26.16 -34.97 -6.12
N HIS A 3 25.64 -34.50 -7.25
CA HIS A 3 24.46 -33.64 -7.31
C HIS A 3 23.23 -34.45 -6.88
N LYS A 4 22.78 -34.32 -5.63
CA LYS A 4 21.58 -35.01 -5.13
C LYS A 4 20.33 -34.35 -5.72
N PRO A 5 19.48 -35.06 -6.47
CA PRO A 5 18.29 -34.48 -7.09
C PRO A 5 17.14 -34.39 -6.07
N PHE A 6 17.35 -33.62 -4.99
CA PHE A 6 16.45 -33.52 -3.84
C PHE A 6 15.00 -33.19 -4.24
N PHE A 7 14.77 -32.10 -4.97
CA PHE A 7 13.41 -31.69 -5.39
C PHE A 7 12.73 -32.68 -6.34
N ARG A 8 13.51 -33.47 -7.13
CA ARG A 8 12.94 -34.51 -7.98
C ARG A 8 12.42 -35.69 -7.15
N TRP A 9 13.13 -36.06 -6.08
CA TRP A 9 12.67 -37.09 -5.15
C TRP A 9 11.47 -36.62 -4.31
N VAL A 10 11.44 -35.35 -3.91
CA VAL A 10 10.28 -34.74 -3.23
C VAL A 10 9.04 -34.79 -4.14
N LEU A 11 9.18 -34.41 -5.42
CA LEU A 11 8.09 -34.49 -6.39
C LEU A 11 7.63 -35.94 -6.62
N ALA A 12 8.57 -36.88 -6.78
CA ALA A 12 8.26 -38.29 -6.99
C ALA A 12 7.51 -38.90 -5.79
N LEU A 13 7.91 -38.56 -4.57
CA LEU A 13 7.21 -38.99 -3.36
C LEU A 13 5.80 -38.40 -3.29
N GLY A 14 5.64 -37.11 -3.62
CA GLY A 14 4.32 -36.48 -3.67
C GLY A 14 3.37 -37.13 -4.67
N LEU A 15 3.85 -37.44 -5.88
CA LEU A 15 3.08 -38.18 -6.90
C LEU A 15 2.72 -39.60 -6.44
N LEU A 16 3.64 -40.28 -5.74
CA LEU A 16 3.40 -41.61 -5.20
C LEU A 16 2.30 -41.59 -4.13
N LEU A 17 2.30 -40.60 -3.23
CA LEU A 17 1.24 -40.45 -2.22
C LEU A 17 -0.11 -40.13 -2.88
N LEU A 18 -0.14 -39.26 -3.88
CA LEU A 18 -1.38 -38.93 -4.60
C LEU A 18 -1.94 -40.16 -5.35
N THR A 19 -1.06 -40.97 -5.92
CA THR A 19 -1.44 -42.25 -6.55
C THR A 19 -1.96 -43.24 -5.50
N GLY A 20 -1.34 -43.28 -4.31
CA GLY A 20 -1.80 -44.07 -3.18
C GLY A 20 -3.17 -43.65 -2.66
N SER A 21 -3.45 -42.34 -2.62
CA SER A 21 -4.78 -41.80 -2.32
C SER A 21 -5.83 -42.30 -3.32
N ALA A 22 -5.58 -42.14 -4.61
CA ALA A 22 -6.50 -42.60 -5.65
C ALA A 22 -6.75 -44.11 -5.56
N LEU A 23 -5.71 -44.90 -5.26
CA LEU A 23 -5.84 -46.34 -5.05
C LEU A 23 -6.68 -46.65 -3.80
N ALA A 24 -6.42 -45.98 -2.67
CA ALA A 24 -7.20 -46.14 -1.44
C ALA A 24 -8.68 -45.82 -1.65
N TYR A 25 -8.99 -44.76 -2.38
CA TYR A 25 -10.35 -44.40 -2.77
C TYR A 25 -11.00 -45.47 -3.67
N SER A 26 -10.27 -45.98 -4.67
CA SER A 26 -10.78 -47.00 -5.60
C SER A 26 -11.00 -48.38 -4.96
N LEU A 27 -10.33 -48.66 -3.84
CA LEU A 27 -10.45 -49.90 -3.07
C LEU A 27 -11.42 -49.75 -1.89
N ALA A 28 -12.00 -48.56 -1.69
CA ALA A 28 -13.02 -48.35 -0.68
C ALA A 28 -14.23 -49.24 -1.00
N PRO A 29 -14.84 -49.89 0.01
CA PRO A 29 -16.08 -50.63 -0.20
C PRO A 29 -17.18 -49.72 -0.74
N ASP A 30 -17.94 -50.21 -1.71
CA ASP A 30 -19.10 -49.48 -2.21
C ASP A 30 -20.16 -49.36 -1.10
N MET A 31 -20.81 -48.18 -1.03
CA MET A 31 -21.95 -48.01 -0.14
C MET A 31 -23.13 -48.85 -0.66
N PRO A 32 -23.78 -49.64 0.20
CA PRO A 32 -24.94 -50.40 -0.24
C PRO A 32 -26.09 -49.45 -0.61
N GLU A 33 -26.96 -49.88 -1.53
CA GLU A 33 -28.19 -49.14 -1.80
C GLU A 33 -29.05 -49.07 -0.52
N LEU A 34 -29.41 -47.85 -0.09
CA LEU A 34 -30.19 -47.62 1.12
C LEU A 34 -31.60 -47.11 0.77
N ARG A 35 -32.60 -47.59 1.53
CA ARG A 35 -33.98 -47.11 1.45
C ARG A 35 -34.42 -46.54 2.79
N GLN A 36 -34.92 -45.32 2.78
CA GLN A 36 -35.43 -44.66 3.97
C GLN A 36 -36.76 -45.29 4.44
N VAL A 37 -36.88 -45.50 5.74
CA VAL A 37 -38.06 -46.06 6.42
C VAL A 37 -38.35 -45.28 7.70
N GLY A 38 -39.63 -45.23 8.09
CA GLY A 38 -40.04 -44.70 9.39
C GLY A 38 -39.84 -45.73 10.50
N LEU A 39 -39.27 -45.30 11.63
CA LEU A 39 -39.00 -46.12 12.80
C LEU A 39 -39.89 -45.68 13.96
N THR A 40 -40.58 -46.61 14.59
CA THR A 40 -41.28 -46.39 15.86
C THR A 40 -40.31 -46.67 17.01
N VAL A 41 -39.94 -45.63 17.76
CA VAL A 41 -39.03 -45.74 18.90
C VAL A 41 -39.78 -46.26 20.11
N LEU A 42 -39.44 -47.46 20.57
CA LEU A 42 -40.05 -48.13 21.72
C LEU A 42 -39.43 -47.66 23.04
N SER A 43 -38.12 -47.48 23.05
CA SER A 43 -37.37 -46.96 24.21
C SER A 43 -36.05 -46.36 23.75
N GLU A 44 -35.59 -45.36 24.49
CA GLU A 44 -34.34 -44.64 24.23
C GLU A 44 -33.49 -44.61 25.50
N LYS A 45 -32.24 -45.04 25.38
CA LYS A 45 -31.25 -44.96 26.46
C LYS A 45 -30.55 -43.59 26.44
N LYS A 46 -29.96 -43.22 27.58
CA LYS A 46 -29.20 -41.96 27.72
C LYS A 46 -27.95 -41.87 26.82
N ASP A 47 -27.46 -43.01 26.32
CA ASP A 47 -26.31 -43.08 25.40
C ASP A 47 -26.70 -42.89 23.91
N GLY A 48 -27.99 -42.64 23.62
CA GLY A 48 -28.52 -42.48 22.27
C GLY A 48 -28.92 -43.79 21.58
N THR A 49 -28.79 -44.94 22.27
CA THR A 49 -29.23 -46.23 21.74
C THR A 49 -30.75 -46.38 21.87
N CYS A 50 -31.43 -46.61 20.76
CA CYS A 50 -32.86 -46.82 20.68
C CYS A 50 -33.21 -48.28 20.36
N SER A 51 -34.28 -48.77 20.98
CA SER A 51 -35.01 -49.95 20.51
C SER A 51 -36.13 -49.50 19.61
N VAL A 52 -36.08 -49.88 18.34
CA VAL A 52 -37.01 -49.42 17.31
C VAL A 52 -37.75 -50.58 16.68
N ARG A 53 -38.96 -50.29 16.23
CA ARG A 53 -39.80 -51.18 15.43
C ARG A 53 -40.06 -50.53 14.08
N TRP A 54 -39.91 -51.29 13.01
CA TRP A 54 -40.18 -50.82 11.65
C TRP A 54 -40.86 -51.90 10.82
N THR A 55 -41.51 -51.48 9.75
CA THR A 55 -42.07 -52.39 8.74
C THR A 55 -41.08 -52.47 7.60
N ASP A 56 -40.61 -53.67 7.30
CA ASP A 56 -39.72 -53.93 6.17
C ASP A 56 -40.45 -53.58 4.85
N PRO A 57 -39.90 -52.66 4.03
CA PRO A 57 -40.58 -52.19 2.82
C PRO A 57 -40.62 -53.26 1.71
N PHE A 58 -39.86 -54.34 1.83
CA PHE A 58 -39.72 -55.38 0.81
C PHE A 58 -40.62 -56.59 1.06
N ASP A 59 -40.71 -57.08 2.30
CA ASP A 59 -41.53 -58.25 2.65
C ASP A 59 -42.77 -57.90 3.52
N ARG A 60 -42.92 -56.63 3.92
CA ARG A 60 -43.99 -56.10 4.79
C ARG A 60 -44.05 -56.72 6.18
N THR A 61 -42.99 -57.39 6.63
CA THR A 61 -42.89 -57.92 7.99
C THR A 61 -42.50 -56.81 8.96
N THR A 62 -43.12 -56.80 10.14
CA THR A 62 -42.72 -55.89 11.22
C THR A 62 -41.55 -56.50 11.96
N ARG A 63 -40.45 -55.75 12.07
CA ARG A 63 -39.21 -56.16 12.74
C ARG A 63 -38.89 -55.19 13.87
N THR A 64 -38.13 -55.69 14.85
CA THR A 64 -37.64 -54.90 15.99
C THR A 64 -36.13 -55.06 16.06
N GLY A 65 -35.42 -54.00 16.43
CA GLY A 65 -33.97 -54.00 16.45
C GLY A 65 -33.40 -52.76 17.16
N THR A 66 -32.08 -52.72 17.23
CA THR A 66 -31.35 -51.61 17.84
C THR A 66 -30.95 -50.61 16.76
N TYR A 67 -31.13 -49.32 17.07
CA TYR A 67 -30.79 -48.20 16.19
C TYR A 67 -30.11 -47.09 16.97
N ARG A 68 -29.22 -46.34 16.33
CA ARG A 68 -28.67 -45.11 16.90
C ARG A 68 -29.52 -43.91 16.51
N CYS A 69 -30.31 -43.47 17.47
CA CYS A 69 -31.20 -42.32 17.32
C CYS A 69 -30.42 -41.01 17.19
N ASP A 70 -30.98 -40.04 16.45
CA ASP A 70 -30.40 -38.70 16.40
C ASP A 70 -30.56 -38.03 17.78
N PRO A 71 -29.46 -37.64 18.46
CA PRO A 71 -29.54 -36.97 19.75
C PRO A 71 -30.25 -35.62 19.67
N ASP A 72 -30.15 -34.94 18.52
CA ASP A 72 -30.62 -33.57 18.29
C ASP A 72 -32.04 -33.54 17.71
N ARG A 73 -32.74 -34.68 17.59
CA ARG A 73 -34.15 -34.69 17.14
C ARG A 73 -35.06 -33.92 18.08
N ASP A 74 -36.13 -33.36 17.50
CA ASP A 74 -37.13 -32.59 18.23
C ASP A 74 -37.69 -33.39 19.43
N PRO A 75 -37.78 -32.81 20.64
CA PRO A 75 -38.34 -33.46 21.82
C PRO A 75 -39.75 -34.06 21.62
N LEU A 76 -40.56 -33.48 20.73
CA LEU A 76 -41.90 -33.99 20.40
C LEU A 76 -41.87 -35.34 19.66
N LEU A 77 -40.76 -35.69 19.03
CA LEU A 77 -40.55 -36.97 18.36
C LEU A 77 -40.02 -38.04 19.33
N LYS A 78 -39.60 -37.67 20.55
CA LYS A 78 -39.06 -38.60 21.55
C LYS A 78 -40.19 -39.28 22.34
N PRO A 79 -40.03 -40.54 22.77
CA PRO A 79 -40.98 -41.16 23.70
C PRO A 79 -41.02 -40.41 25.04
N PRO A 80 -42.19 -40.23 25.68
CA PRO A 80 -43.53 -40.70 25.27
C PRO A 80 -44.35 -39.63 24.51
N TYR A 81 -43.71 -38.58 24.00
CA TYR A 81 -44.39 -37.36 23.54
C TYR A 81 -44.99 -37.47 22.14
N HIS A 82 -44.45 -38.34 21.28
CA HIS A 82 -44.93 -38.48 19.90
C HIS A 82 -46.29 -39.16 19.81
N ASP A 83 -46.46 -40.30 20.49
CA ASP A 83 -47.74 -41.00 20.61
C ASP A 83 -48.06 -41.25 22.09
N PRO A 84 -48.95 -40.43 22.70
CA PRO A 84 -49.30 -40.56 24.11
C PRO A 84 -50.03 -41.85 24.48
N GLU A 85 -50.73 -42.49 23.52
CA GLU A 85 -51.52 -43.71 23.77
C GLU A 85 -50.59 -44.92 23.87
N THR A 86 -49.65 -45.04 22.94
CA THR A 86 -48.67 -46.14 22.94
C THR A 86 -47.36 -45.82 23.66
N ARG A 87 -47.19 -44.55 24.07
CA ARG A 87 -45.98 -43.98 24.71
C ARG A 87 -44.71 -44.17 23.89
N THR A 88 -44.83 -44.15 22.56
CA THR A 88 -43.71 -44.36 21.62
C THR A 88 -43.21 -43.05 21.02
N GLY A 89 -42.04 -43.09 20.38
CA GLY A 89 -41.41 -42.01 19.61
C GLY A 89 -41.36 -42.31 18.11
N TYR A 90 -40.87 -41.36 17.33
CA TYR A 90 -40.62 -41.51 15.90
C TYR A 90 -39.19 -41.11 15.54
N GLU A 91 -38.59 -41.85 14.63
CA GLU A 91 -37.29 -41.57 14.03
C GLU A 91 -37.32 -41.98 12.55
N SER A 92 -36.48 -41.38 11.73
CA SER A 92 -36.23 -41.86 10.36
C SER A 92 -34.93 -42.65 10.30
N GLY A 93 -34.93 -43.77 9.60
CA GLY A 93 -33.73 -44.59 9.42
C GLY A 93 -33.66 -45.22 8.05
N PHE A 94 -32.61 -45.99 7.83
CA PHE A 94 -32.34 -46.63 6.55
C PHE A 94 -32.31 -48.14 6.70
N VAL A 95 -32.82 -48.83 5.68
CA VAL A 95 -32.62 -50.28 5.52
C VAL A 95 -31.83 -50.55 4.26
N VAL A 96 -31.05 -51.62 4.27
CA VAL A 96 -30.32 -52.09 3.09
C VAL A 96 -31.32 -52.54 2.03
N ALA A 97 -31.17 -52.08 0.79
CA ALA A 97 -32.08 -52.36 -0.32
C ALA A 97 -31.60 -53.51 -1.23
N GLU A 98 -30.37 -53.97 -1.06
CA GLU A 98 -29.74 -54.95 -1.95
C GLU A 98 -29.05 -56.11 -1.24
N GLY A 99 -28.64 -57.11 -2.05
CA GLY A 99 -27.88 -58.27 -1.58
C GLY A 99 -28.61 -59.14 -0.56
N SER A 100 -27.83 -59.96 0.16
CA SER A 100 -28.31 -60.86 1.21
C SER A 100 -28.74 -60.13 2.49
N GLY A 101 -28.41 -58.84 2.63
CA GLY A 101 -28.76 -58.01 3.77
C GLY A 101 -30.06 -57.22 3.61
N ARG A 102 -30.80 -57.40 2.51
CA ARG A 102 -32.01 -56.64 2.19
C ARG A 102 -33.02 -56.63 3.35
N GLY A 103 -33.48 -55.43 3.72
CA GLY A 103 -34.44 -55.22 4.81
C GLY A 103 -33.83 -55.15 6.21
N ARG A 104 -32.51 -55.37 6.34
CA ARG A 104 -31.77 -55.13 7.58
C ARG A 104 -31.64 -53.63 7.83
N LEU A 105 -31.85 -53.21 9.08
CA LEU A 105 -31.63 -51.83 9.52
C LEU A 105 -30.15 -51.46 9.42
N TYR A 106 -29.87 -50.29 8.85
CA TYR A 106 -28.53 -49.75 8.63
C TYR A 106 -28.27 -48.61 9.61
N ASN A 107 -27.20 -48.74 10.40
CA ASN A 107 -26.77 -47.73 11.37
C ASN A 107 -25.66 -46.87 10.77
N LEU A 108 -25.99 -45.61 10.45
CA LEU A 108 -25.03 -44.60 10.03
C LEU A 108 -23.96 -44.39 11.13
N GLY A 109 -22.69 -44.31 10.73
CA GLY A 109 -21.52 -44.23 11.60
C GLY A 109 -20.98 -45.57 12.11
N GLU A 110 -21.77 -46.65 12.12
CA GLU A 110 -21.31 -47.98 12.57
C GLU A 110 -21.13 -48.93 11.39
N ASP A 111 -22.11 -49.03 10.50
CA ASP A 111 -22.06 -49.91 9.32
C ASP A 111 -21.13 -49.37 8.21
N ASP A 112 -20.83 -48.07 8.20
CA ASP A 112 -19.93 -47.35 7.27
C ASP A 112 -18.51 -47.11 7.84
N ALA A 113 -18.22 -47.48 9.09
CA ALA A 113 -16.92 -47.22 9.73
C ALA A 113 -15.71 -47.82 9.00
N ALA A 114 -15.90 -48.82 8.12
CA ALA A 114 -14.86 -49.30 7.23
C ALA A 114 -14.62 -48.34 6.05
N ILE A 115 -15.68 -47.81 5.46
CA ILE A 115 -15.65 -46.86 4.34
C ILE A 115 -15.02 -45.56 4.79
N ASP A 116 -15.44 -45.02 5.94
CA ASP A 116 -14.90 -43.78 6.51
C ASP A 116 -13.38 -43.86 6.72
N ARG A 117 -12.88 -44.99 7.24
CA ARG A 117 -11.44 -45.21 7.40
C ARG A 117 -10.67 -45.18 6.08
N TRP A 118 -11.25 -45.68 4.99
CA TRP A 118 -10.61 -45.62 3.67
C TRP A 118 -10.59 -44.20 3.11
N ILE A 119 -11.67 -43.44 3.33
CA ILE A 119 -11.75 -42.04 2.94
C ILE A 119 -10.72 -41.20 3.70
N ASP A 120 -10.63 -41.37 5.03
CA ASP A 120 -9.67 -40.65 5.86
C ASP A 120 -8.21 -40.91 5.42
N VAL A 121 -7.88 -42.18 5.15
CA VAL A 121 -6.54 -42.55 4.65
C VAL A 121 -6.28 -41.93 3.27
N SER A 122 -7.27 -41.97 2.38
CA SER A 122 -7.17 -41.34 1.05
C SER A 122 -6.92 -39.84 1.17
N ASP A 123 -7.70 -39.12 1.98
CA ASP A 123 -7.60 -37.67 2.16
C ASP A 123 -6.25 -37.28 2.74
N MET A 124 -5.78 -38.02 3.76
CA MET A 124 -4.46 -37.81 4.34
C MET A 124 -3.36 -37.95 3.27
N LEU A 125 -3.39 -39.03 2.48
CA LEU A 125 -2.43 -39.26 1.39
C LEU A 125 -2.49 -38.15 0.32
N ALA A 126 -3.68 -37.67 -0.04
CA ALA A 126 -3.86 -36.59 -1.01
C ALA A 126 -3.26 -35.28 -0.52
N VAL A 127 -3.54 -34.89 0.73
CA VAL A 127 -3.04 -33.63 1.32
C VAL A 127 -1.52 -33.63 1.38
N PHE A 128 -0.91 -34.69 1.93
CA PHE A 128 0.55 -34.77 1.98
C PHE A 128 1.18 -34.87 0.58
N GLY A 129 0.55 -35.60 -0.34
CA GLY A 129 0.98 -35.68 -1.74
C GLY A 129 1.03 -34.32 -2.41
N LEU A 130 -0.04 -33.52 -2.29
CA LEU A 130 -0.14 -32.20 -2.88
C LEU A 130 0.89 -31.21 -2.31
N LEU A 131 1.12 -31.22 -0.99
CA LEU A 131 2.14 -30.38 -0.35
C LEU A 131 3.57 -30.70 -0.84
N LEU A 132 3.88 -31.97 -1.05
CA LEU A 132 5.18 -32.37 -1.59
C LEU A 132 5.31 -32.02 -3.08
N ILE A 133 4.25 -32.16 -3.87
CA ILE A 133 4.24 -31.76 -5.29
C ILE A 133 4.48 -30.25 -5.41
N THR A 134 3.75 -29.42 -4.67
CA THR A 134 3.92 -27.96 -4.72
C THR A 134 5.35 -27.56 -4.32
N THR A 135 5.87 -28.12 -3.23
CA THR A 135 7.26 -27.88 -2.79
C THR A 135 8.28 -28.33 -3.83
N GLY A 136 8.08 -29.50 -4.44
CA GLY A 136 8.96 -30.05 -5.48
C GLY A 136 8.96 -29.19 -6.75
N VAL A 137 7.79 -28.74 -7.20
CA VAL A 137 7.63 -27.87 -8.38
C VAL A 137 8.22 -26.49 -8.13
N ILE A 138 7.87 -25.83 -7.02
CA ILE A 138 8.37 -24.48 -6.70
C ILE A 138 9.89 -24.53 -6.50
N GLY A 139 10.39 -25.42 -5.65
CA GLY A 139 11.82 -25.55 -5.38
C GLY A 139 12.63 -25.97 -6.62
N GLY A 140 12.05 -26.82 -7.47
CA GLY A 140 12.62 -27.21 -8.75
C GLY A 140 12.75 -26.04 -9.73
N ASN A 141 11.69 -25.26 -9.89
CA ASN A 141 11.66 -24.09 -10.78
C ASN A 141 12.58 -22.98 -10.31
N VAL A 142 12.56 -22.62 -9.01
CA VAL A 142 13.49 -21.60 -8.45
C VAL A 142 14.95 -21.99 -8.72
N ARG A 143 15.29 -23.28 -8.53
CA ARG A 143 16.65 -23.76 -8.80
C ARG A 143 16.98 -23.83 -10.30
N ALA A 144 16.01 -24.12 -11.15
CA ALA A 144 16.20 -24.13 -12.61
C ALA A 144 16.38 -22.73 -13.16
N VAL A 145 15.51 -21.78 -12.77
CA VAL A 145 15.61 -20.36 -13.12
C VAL A 145 16.95 -19.78 -12.65
N GLY A 146 17.37 -20.07 -11.42
CA GLY A 146 18.68 -19.64 -10.92
C GLY A 146 19.89 -20.23 -11.65
N ARG A 147 19.73 -21.30 -12.44
CA ARG A 147 20.79 -21.80 -13.34
C ARG A 147 20.67 -21.25 -14.76
N MET A 148 19.44 -21.07 -15.26
CA MET A 148 19.18 -20.59 -16.62
C MET A 148 19.43 -19.10 -16.77
N SER A 149 19.22 -18.31 -15.73
CA SER A 149 19.41 -16.85 -15.80
C SER A 149 20.89 -16.44 -15.93
N GLY A 150 21.84 -17.29 -15.56
CA GLY A 150 23.29 -16.94 -15.59
C GLY A 150 23.70 -15.81 -14.64
N VAL A 151 22.75 -15.14 -13.99
CA VAL A 151 22.99 -14.01 -13.09
C VAL A 151 23.45 -14.55 -11.73
N SER A 152 24.73 -14.33 -11.42
CA SER A 152 25.27 -14.68 -10.11
C SER A 152 24.57 -13.89 -9.00
N ARG A 153 24.36 -14.50 -7.83
CA ARG A 153 23.82 -13.79 -6.64
C ARG A 153 24.60 -12.50 -6.31
N GLY A 154 25.90 -12.48 -6.60
CA GLY A 154 26.73 -11.29 -6.41
C GLY A 154 26.40 -10.14 -7.35
N VAL A 155 25.85 -10.40 -8.55
CA VAL A 155 25.38 -9.35 -9.46
C VAL A 155 24.07 -8.75 -8.94
N LEU A 156 23.12 -9.57 -8.49
CA LEU A 156 21.87 -9.08 -7.89
C LEU A 156 22.14 -8.26 -6.63
N ASP A 157 23.04 -8.74 -5.76
CA ASP A 157 23.43 -8.03 -4.54
C ASP A 157 24.16 -6.71 -4.83
N ARG A 158 24.97 -6.65 -5.90
CA ARG A 158 25.55 -5.38 -6.37
C ARG A 158 24.49 -4.45 -6.97
N ALA A 159 23.54 -4.97 -7.74
CA ALA A 159 22.44 -4.18 -8.30
C ALA A 159 21.60 -3.56 -7.18
N TRP A 160 21.19 -4.34 -6.18
CA TRP A 160 20.45 -3.82 -5.02
C TRP A 160 21.22 -2.78 -4.21
N ARG A 161 22.53 -2.98 -4.02
CA ARG A 161 23.36 -1.96 -3.36
C ARG A 161 23.44 -0.67 -4.18
N LEU A 162 23.56 -0.79 -5.50
CA LEU A 162 23.62 0.37 -6.39
C LEU A 162 22.28 1.12 -6.40
N ALA A 163 21.16 0.39 -6.50
CA ALA A 163 19.81 0.95 -6.40
C ALA A 163 19.58 1.65 -5.06
N GLY A 164 19.97 1.01 -3.94
CA GLY A 164 19.86 1.61 -2.62
C GLY A 164 20.72 2.87 -2.47
N ALA A 165 21.93 2.89 -3.04
CA ALA A 165 22.79 4.07 -3.04
C ALA A 165 22.22 5.19 -3.93
N ALA A 166 21.67 4.84 -5.10
CA ALA A 166 21.00 5.78 -6.00
C ALA A 166 19.81 6.46 -5.31
N ALA A 167 18.90 5.68 -4.72
CA ALA A 167 17.75 6.21 -3.99
C ALA A 167 18.15 7.15 -2.84
N ALA A 168 19.23 6.83 -2.12
CA ALA A 168 19.74 7.69 -1.05
C ALA A 168 20.27 9.02 -1.60
N VAL A 169 21.01 9.01 -2.71
CA VAL A 169 21.51 10.23 -3.37
C VAL A 169 20.36 11.12 -3.87
N GLU A 170 19.31 10.51 -4.44
CA GLU A 170 18.11 11.23 -4.86
C GLU A 170 17.40 11.89 -3.69
N GLU A 171 17.18 11.15 -2.59
CA GLU A 171 16.53 11.66 -1.39
C GLU A 171 17.34 12.81 -0.76
N ASP A 172 18.66 12.66 -0.68
CA ASP A 172 19.55 13.69 -0.14
C ASP A 172 19.55 14.95 -0.99
N ARG A 173 19.56 14.82 -2.34
CA ARG A 173 19.42 15.95 -3.26
C ARG A 173 18.08 16.64 -3.09
N ALA A 174 16.98 15.89 -3.04
CA ALA A 174 15.65 16.45 -2.86
C ALA A 174 15.55 17.25 -1.55
N ARG A 175 16.10 16.71 -0.46
CA ARG A 175 16.15 17.38 0.85
C ARG A 175 16.99 18.66 0.82
N ALA A 176 18.14 18.63 0.15
CA ALA A 176 19.00 19.81 0.01
C ALA A 176 18.34 20.92 -0.83
N VAL A 177 17.68 20.56 -1.95
CA VAL A 177 16.93 21.52 -2.77
C VAL A 177 15.77 22.13 -1.97
N GLU A 178 15.04 21.33 -1.19
CA GLU A 178 13.93 21.83 -0.38
C GLU A 178 14.40 22.75 0.75
N ALA A 179 15.54 22.46 1.38
CA ALA A 179 16.16 23.34 2.36
C ALA A 179 16.51 24.70 1.76
N VAL A 180 17.06 24.72 0.54
CA VAL A 180 17.35 25.96 -0.21
C VAL A 180 16.06 26.73 -0.49
N ARG A 181 15.01 26.07 -1.00
CA ARG A 181 13.72 26.71 -1.28
C ARG A 181 13.09 27.32 -0.03
N THR A 182 13.08 26.56 1.07
CA THR A 182 12.56 27.01 2.37
C THR A 182 13.30 28.24 2.89
N ALA A 183 14.63 28.29 2.76
CA ALA A 183 15.43 29.43 3.19
C ALA A 183 15.34 30.64 2.24
N TRP A 184 15.17 30.39 0.94
CA TRP A 184 15.07 31.41 -0.11
C TRP A 184 13.75 32.16 -0.09
N GLU A 185 12.64 31.45 0.07
CA GLU A 185 11.28 31.97 -0.02
C GLU A 185 11.03 33.25 0.83
N PRO A 186 11.41 33.33 2.12
CA PRO A 186 11.19 34.55 2.90
C PRO A 186 12.04 35.73 2.43
N LEU A 187 13.24 35.50 1.88
CA LEU A 187 14.09 36.55 1.32
C LEU A 187 13.52 37.05 0.00
N HIS A 188 13.06 36.13 -0.86
CA HIS A 188 12.43 36.46 -2.13
C HIS A 188 11.14 37.25 -1.94
N ARG A 189 10.23 36.80 -1.08
CA ARG A 189 9.00 37.55 -0.74
C ARG A 189 9.29 38.95 -0.20
N ALA A 190 10.30 39.10 0.65
CA ALA A 190 10.68 40.40 1.18
C ALA A 190 11.17 41.33 0.05
N ARG A 191 11.98 40.81 -0.87
CA ARG A 191 12.47 41.56 -2.02
C ARG A 191 11.35 41.91 -3.00
N VAL A 192 10.46 40.99 -3.33
CA VAL A 192 9.29 41.24 -4.18
C VAL A 192 8.40 42.33 -3.58
N ARG A 193 8.17 42.30 -2.26
CA ARG A 193 7.41 43.35 -1.57
C ARG A 193 8.10 44.72 -1.62
N GLU A 194 9.43 44.76 -1.59
CA GLU A 194 10.19 46.00 -1.77
C GLU A 194 10.02 46.53 -3.20
N GLU A 195 10.22 45.67 -4.21
CA GLU A 195 10.07 46.01 -5.63
C GLU A 195 8.66 46.50 -5.96
N LEU A 196 7.61 45.81 -5.47
CA LEU A 196 6.22 46.23 -5.65
C LEU A 196 5.89 47.58 -5.00
N GLY A 197 6.66 47.96 -3.97
CA GLY A 197 6.60 49.28 -3.36
C GLY A 197 7.21 50.40 -4.23
N THR A 198 7.90 50.06 -5.32
CA THR A 198 8.43 51.02 -6.29
C THR A 198 7.56 51.14 -7.54
N VAL A 199 6.69 50.15 -7.80
CA VAL A 199 5.80 50.13 -8.97
C VAL A 199 4.59 51.02 -8.70
N PRO A 200 4.42 52.15 -9.41
CA PRO A 200 3.29 53.04 -9.16
C PRO A 200 1.98 52.45 -9.69
N VAL A 201 0.86 52.74 -9.03
CA VAL A 201 -0.50 52.30 -9.45
C VAL A 201 -0.86 52.77 -10.86
N THR A 202 -0.23 53.83 -11.36
CA THR A 202 -0.40 54.34 -12.72
C THR A 202 0.09 53.37 -13.80
N ARG A 203 0.87 52.34 -13.44
CA ARG A 203 1.28 51.24 -14.33
C ARG A 203 0.26 50.10 -14.40
N LEU A 204 -0.67 50.00 -13.45
CA LEU A 204 -1.70 48.96 -13.46
C LEU A 204 -2.62 49.10 -14.68
N ARG A 205 -3.00 47.96 -15.24
CA ARG A 205 -3.92 47.84 -16.36
C ARG A 205 -4.95 46.77 -16.06
N ASP A 206 -6.20 46.98 -16.45
CA ASP A 206 -7.20 45.92 -16.40
C ASP A 206 -6.97 44.88 -17.52
N ASP A 207 -7.80 43.85 -17.55
CA ASP A 207 -7.73 42.75 -18.53
C ASP A 207 -7.85 43.24 -19.99
N GLU A 208 -8.49 44.39 -20.20
CA GLU A 208 -8.61 45.06 -21.51
C GLU A 208 -7.45 46.03 -21.78
N ARG A 209 -6.39 45.97 -20.98
CA ARG A 209 -5.21 46.85 -21.01
C ARG A 209 -5.53 48.33 -20.80
N ARG A 210 -6.66 48.67 -20.18
CA ARG A 210 -7.06 50.05 -19.88
C ARG A 210 -6.44 50.53 -18.58
N ARG A 211 -6.15 51.83 -18.51
CA ARG A 211 -5.60 52.45 -17.29
C ARG A 211 -6.70 52.68 -16.26
N PHE A 212 -6.40 52.43 -15.00
CA PHE A 212 -7.26 52.85 -13.89
C PHE A 212 -7.19 54.35 -13.65
N ARG A 213 -8.27 54.93 -13.11
CA ARG A 213 -8.29 56.33 -12.66
C ARG A 213 -7.73 56.39 -11.23
N THR A 214 -6.43 56.68 -11.10
CA THR A 214 -5.70 56.56 -9.83
C THR A 214 -5.72 57.80 -8.94
N LYS A 215 -6.26 58.94 -9.41
CA LYS A 215 -6.25 60.20 -8.64
C LYS A 215 -6.89 60.08 -7.25
N GLU A 216 -8.01 59.37 -7.14
CA GLU A 216 -8.67 59.15 -5.85
C GLU A 216 -7.92 58.15 -4.96
N TRP A 217 -7.18 57.22 -5.57
CA TRP A 217 -6.36 56.24 -4.84
C TRP A 217 -5.15 56.93 -4.22
N GLU A 218 -4.50 57.80 -4.99
CA GLU A 218 -3.37 58.61 -4.54
C GLU A 218 -3.75 59.52 -3.37
N ARG A 219 -4.93 60.15 -3.41
CA ARG A 219 -5.45 60.94 -2.27
C ARG A 219 -5.73 60.11 -1.02
N ALA A 220 -6.03 58.83 -1.18
CA ALA A 220 -6.23 57.89 -0.09
C ALA A 220 -4.92 57.20 0.38
N GLY A 221 -3.76 57.61 -0.17
CA GLY A 221 -2.45 57.07 0.19
C GLY A 221 -2.09 55.76 -0.53
N ILE A 222 -2.88 55.32 -1.51
CA ILE A 222 -2.61 54.12 -2.31
C ILE A 222 -1.88 54.56 -3.58
N THR A 223 -0.56 54.45 -3.57
CA THR A 223 0.30 54.98 -4.64
C THR A 223 1.09 53.91 -5.37
N THR A 224 1.24 52.73 -4.76
CA THR A 224 2.03 51.62 -5.29
C THR A 224 1.18 50.35 -5.46
N VAL A 225 1.68 49.40 -6.26
CA VAL A 225 1.05 48.08 -6.42
C VAL A 225 0.99 47.35 -5.08
N ARG A 226 2.03 47.49 -4.24
CA ARG A 226 2.00 46.97 -2.86
C ARG A 226 0.83 47.54 -2.06
N ASP A 227 0.59 48.84 -2.13
CA ASP A 227 -0.52 49.46 -1.37
C ASP A 227 -1.89 48.92 -1.82
N VAL A 228 -2.06 48.61 -3.11
CA VAL A 228 -3.28 47.98 -3.64
C VAL A 228 -3.46 46.56 -3.10
N LEU A 229 -2.38 45.77 -3.04
CA LEU A 229 -2.40 44.41 -2.48
C LEU A 229 -2.67 44.42 -0.97
N ASP A 230 -2.04 45.33 -0.23
CA ASP A 230 -2.20 45.46 1.22
C ASP A 230 -3.58 46.04 1.60
N ALA A 231 -4.16 46.91 0.76
CA ALA A 231 -5.51 47.42 0.96
C ALA A 231 -6.58 46.34 0.72
N GLY A 232 -6.38 45.48 -0.27
CA GLY A 232 -7.32 44.43 -0.65
C GLY A 232 -8.64 44.97 -1.22
N GLU A 233 -9.52 44.05 -1.65
CA GLU A 233 -10.76 44.39 -2.38
C GLU A 233 -11.70 45.29 -1.56
N TRP A 234 -11.86 44.97 -0.27
CA TRP A 234 -12.84 45.63 0.59
C TRP A 234 -12.49 47.09 0.89
N ARG A 235 -11.21 47.40 1.14
CA ARG A 235 -10.77 48.77 1.42
C ARG A 235 -10.74 49.62 0.14
N LEU A 236 -10.34 49.03 -0.99
CA LEU A 236 -10.38 49.69 -2.28
C LEU A 236 -11.80 50.02 -2.72
N GLY A 237 -12.76 49.12 -2.49
CA GLY A 237 -14.17 49.31 -2.85
C GLY A 237 -14.92 50.36 -2.01
N GLN A 238 -14.32 50.86 -0.92
CA GLN A 238 -14.86 51.95 -0.11
C GLN A 238 -14.34 53.33 -0.52
N LEU A 239 -13.40 53.39 -1.45
CA LEU A 239 -12.86 54.67 -1.92
C LEU A 239 -13.91 55.43 -2.76
N PRO A 240 -14.02 56.76 -2.60
CA PRO A 240 -14.89 57.57 -3.43
C PRO A 240 -14.61 57.35 -4.93
N GLY A 241 -15.64 56.98 -5.69
CA GLY A 241 -15.52 56.71 -7.14
C GLY A 241 -14.96 55.35 -7.52
N VAL A 242 -14.69 54.45 -6.57
CA VAL A 242 -14.19 53.10 -6.80
C VAL A 242 -15.25 52.08 -6.35
N GLY A 243 -16.05 51.59 -7.30
CA GLY A 243 -17.01 50.53 -7.01
C GLY A 243 -16.33 49.17 -6.81
N ARG A 244 -17.04 48.22 -6.18
CA ARG A 244 -16.57 46.84 -5.93
C ARG A 244 -15.93 46.18 -7.16
N ARG A 245 -16.58 46.22 -8.33
CA ARG A 245 -16.03 45.66 -9.58
C ARG A 245 -14.71 46.30 -10.01
N THR A 246 -14.54 47.60 -9.77
CA THR A 246 -13.28 48.29 -10.07
C THR A 246 -12.19 47.87 -9.10
N ALA A 247 -12.53 47.69 -7.83
CA ALA A 247 -11.60 47.17 -6.81
C ALA A 247 -11.17 45.73 -7.10
N GLU A 248 -12.09 44.85 -7.49
CA GLU A 248 -11.80 43.47 -7.93
C GLU A 248 -10.82 43.46 -9.11
N LYS A 249 -11.10 44.24 -10.16
CA LYS A 249 -10.21 44.35 -11.33
C LYS A 249 -8.84 44.93 -10.97
N ALA A 250 -8.79 45.93 -10.10
CA ALA A 250 -7.53 46.52 -9.64
C ALA A 250 -6.68 45.52 -8.85
N LEU A 251 -7.32 44.73 -7.98
CA LEU A 251 -6.65 43.70 -7.20
C LEU A 251 -6.14 42.55 -8.09
N ALA A 252 -6.94 42.12 -9.08
CA ALA A 252 -6.52 41.13 -10.06
C ALA A 252 -5.30 41.60 -10.87
N ALA A 253 -5.35 42.84 -11.37
CA ALA A 253 -4.23 43.46 -12.07
C ALA A 253 -2.97 43.58 -11.20
N ALA A 254 -3.14 43.91 -9.92
CA ALA A 254 -2.04 43.98 -8.97
C ALA A 254 -1.42 42.60 -8.69
N ARG A 255 -2.24 41.53 -8.59
CA ARG A 255 -1.75 40.15 -8.44
C ARG A 255 -0.98 39.69 -9.67
N TRP A 256 -1.51 39.93 -10.87
CA TRP A 256 -0.81 39.61 -12.12
C TRP A 256 0.52 40.36 -12.24
N THR A 257 0.54 41.64 -11.85
CA THR A 257 1.79 42.43 -11.80
C THR A 257 2.75 41.86 -10.76
N ALA A 258 2.25 41.42 -9.60
CA ALA A 258 3.05 40.80 -8.55
C ALA A 258 3.64 39.46 -8.99
N GLU A 259 2.92 38.63 -9.74
CA GLU A 259 3.43 37.40 -10.34
C GLU A 259 4.58 37.70 -11.32
N GLY A 260 4.41 38.70 -12.20
CA GLY A 260 5.48 39.12 -13.11
C GLY A 260 6.72 39.65 -12.38
N VAL A 261 6.54 40.53 -11.39
CA VAL A 261 7.65 41.04 -10.56
C VAL A 261 8.30 39.90 -9.76
N SER A 262 7.51 38.98 -9.23
CA SER A 262 7.99 37.80 -8.50
C SER A 262 8.91 36.94 -9.37
N ALA A 263 8.53 36.69 -10.62
CA ALA A 263 9.32 35.91 -11.57
C ALA A 263 10.66 36.57 -11.94
N ASP A 264 10.69 37.91 -12.04
CA ASP A 264 11.89 38.68 -12.43
C ASP A 264 12.80 39.06 -11.24
N THR A 265 12.33 38.92 -10.00
CA THR A 265 13.05 39.37 -8.81
C THR A 265 14.13 38.38 -8.39
N LEU A 266 15.38 38.86 -8.35
CA LEU A 266 16.53 38.10 -7.86
C LEU A 266 16.89 38.46 -6.42
N VAL A 267 17.15 37.43 -5.60
CA VAL A 267 17.70 37.60 -4.24
C VAL A 267 19.21 37.84 -4.35
N ARG A 268 19.68 38.98 -3.81
CA ARG A 268 21.11 39.28 -3.71
C ARG A 268 21.62 38.87 -2.34
N LEU A 269 22.68 38.07 -2.34
CA LEU A 269 23.42 37.70 -1.14
C LEU A 269 24.54 38.72 -0.92
N ALA A 270 24.54 39.40 0.23
CA ALA A 270 25.54 40.41 0.57
C ALA A 270 26.31 39.98 1.82
N ALA A 271 27.60 39.68 1.66
CA ALA A 271 28.50 39.43 2.77
C ALA A 271 28.66 40.73 3.60
N GLY A 272 28.40 40.66 4.91
CA GLY A 272 28.65 41.77 5.84
C GLY A 272 27.43 42.34 6.57
N ARG A 273 26.22 41.86 6.31
CA ARG A 273 25.03 42.18 7.14
C ARG A 273 24.45 40.86 7.67
N SER A 274 24.49 40.66 8.99
CA SER A 274 23.91 39.48 9.64
C SER A 274 22.38 39.47 9.47
N ASP A 275 21.90 38.80 8.42
CA ASP A 275 20.51 38.39 8.28
C ASP A 275 20.47 36.87 8.48
N PRO A 276 19.88 36.37 9.59
CA PRO A 276 19.78 34.92 9.86
C PRO A 276 19.13 34.12 8.73
N ARG A 277 18.29 34.77 7.90
CA ARG A 277 17.69 34.14 6.73
C ARG A 277 18.70 33.97 5.60
N ALA A 278 19.59 34.94 5.41
CA ALA A 278 20.68 34.83 4.45
C ALA A 278 21.71 33.78 4.89
N ASP A 279 22.01 33.71 6.19
CA ASP A 279 22.88 32.67 6.77
C ASP A 279 22.32 31.27 6.50
N SER A 280 21.01 31.09 6.69
CA SER A 280 20.32 29.82 6.43
C SER A 280 20.38 29.44 4.95
N LEU A 281 20.19 30.41 4.05
CA LEU A 281 20.23 30.19 2.61
C LEU A 281 21.65 29.82 2.12
N VAL A 282 22.67 30.54 2.57
CA VAL A 282 24.07 30.25 2.20
C VAL A 282 24.51 28.90 2.74
N THR A 283 24.09 28.53 3.95
CA THR A 283 24.39 27.21 4.53
C THR A 283 23.71 26.08 3.75
N ALA A 284 22.44 26.27 3.34
CA ALA A 284 21.73 25.27 2.53
C ALA A 284 22.34 25.14 1.11
N LEU A 285 22.72 26.26 0.48
CA LEU A 285 23.37 26.25 -0.84
C LEU A 285 24.73 25.57 -0.82
N ARG A 286 25.49 25.71 0.28
CA ARG A 286 26.80 25.07 0.42
C ARG A 286 26.75 23.56 0.20
N VAL A 287 25.70 22.88 0.68
CA VAL A 287 25.53 21.43 0.49
C VAL A 287 25.48 21.06 -1.00
N LEU A 288 24.75 21.85 -1.81
CA LEU A 288 24.67 21.63 -3.26
C LEU A 288 25.98 21.99 -3.98
N VAL A 289 26.67 23.03 -3.53
CA VAL A 289 27.96 23.47 -4.10
C VAL A 289 29.08 22.48 -3.78
N GLU A 290 29.13 21.95 -2.55
CA GLU A 290 30.11 20.94 -2.13
C GLU A 290 29.92 19.61 -2.86
N ALA A 291 28.68 19.23 -3.17
CA ALA A 291 28.38 18.06 -4.01
C ALA A 291 28.95 18.20 -5.44
N GLY A 292 29.02 19.43 -5.95
CA GLY A 292 29.68 19.74 -7.23
C GLY A 292 29.04 19.07 -8.46
N PRO A 293 29.76 19.04 -9.61
CA PRO A 293 29.25 18.41 -10.84
C PRO A 293 29.13 16.89 -10.74
N GLU A 294 30.01 16.22 -9.97
CA GLU A 294 29.97 14.77 -9.79
C GLU A 294 28.76 14.32 -8.97
N GLY A 295 28.44 15.04 -7.88
CA GLY A 295 27.22 14.77 -7.10
C GLY A 295 25.94 15.02 -7.90
N ARG A 296 25.95 16.01 -8.81
CA ARG A 296 24.83 16.24 -9.74
C ARG A 296 24.68 15.09 -10.73
N ALA A 297 25.75 14.69 -11.40
CA ALA A 297 25.73 13.57 -12.34
C ALA A 297 25.30 12.25 -11.66
N ALA A 298 25.74 12.04 -10.41
CA ALA A 298 25.33 10.88 -9.62
C ALA A 298 23.82 10.91 -9.30
N ALA A 299 23.26 12.08 -8.99
CA ALA A 299 21.82 12.21 -8.73
C ALA A 299 20.98 12.07 -10.00
N GLU A 300 21.42 12.60 -11.14
CA GLU A 300 20.75 12.41 -12.44
C GLU A 300 20.74 10.94 -12.83
N ALA A 301 21.89 10.27 -12.73
CA ALA A 301 21.99 8.83 -12.98
C ALA A 301 21.13 8.02 -12.00
N ALA A 302 21.01 8.47 -10.74
CA ALA A 302 20.15 7.84 -9.75
C ALA A 302 18.66 7.93 -10.11
N THR A 303 18.19 9.10 -10.57
CA THR A 303 16.82 9.27 -11.04
C THR A 303 16.51 8.40 -12.26
N GLU A 304 17.41 8.32 -13.24
CA GLU A 304 17.24 7.42 -14.40
C GLU A 304 17.15 5.94 -13.97
N LEU A 305 17.96 5.54 -12.98
CA LEU A 305 17.91 4.19 -12.40
C LEU A 305 16.60 3.93 -11.64
N ALA A 306 16.11 4.91 -10.88
CA ALA A 306 14.86 4.80 -10.15
C ALA A 306 13.64 4.68 -11.08
N GLU A 307 13.62 5.44 -12.19
CA GLU A 307 12.59 5.35 -13.22
C GLU A 307 12.62 4.00 -13.96
N ALA A 308 13.81 3.42 -14.16
CA ALA A 308 13.97 2.11 -14.76
C ALA A 308 13.57 0.94 -13.83
N GLU A 309 13.66 1.13 -12.52
CA GLU A 309 13.32 0.13 -11.47
C GLU A 309 11.86 0.19 -10.99
N GLY A 310 10.94 0.71 -11.80
CA GLY A 310 9.49 0.75 -11.51
C GLY A 310 8.78 -0.60 -11.35
N ASP A 311 9.32 -1.55 -10.57
CA ASP A 311 8.58 -2.45 -9.67
C ASP A 311 9.53 -3.15 -8.67
N GLY A 312 9.78 -2.49 -7.52
CA GLY A 312 10.07 -3.16 -6.26
C GLY A 312 11.52 -3.16 -5.75
N ALA A 313 11.83 -2.27 -4.80
CA ALA A 313 12.41 -2.64 -3.51
C ALA A 313 12.25 -1.51 -2.49
N GLY A 314 11.64 -1.82 -1.36
CA GLY A 314 11.58 -0.94 -0.20
C GLY A 314 12.89 -0.94 0.62
N PRO A 315 13.11 0.10 1.44
CA PRO A 315 14.45 0.62 1.70
C PRO A 315 15.04 0.17 3.03
N ARG A 316 16.37 0.27 3.15
CA ARG A 316 17.06 0.42 4.43
C ARG A 316 18.20 1.43 4.31
N PHE A 317 17.96 2.63 4.85
CA PHE A 317 19.01 3.47 5.43
C PHE A 317 18.52 3.98 6.78
N GLY A 318 19.31 3.72 7.82
CA GLY A 318 19.09 4.21 9.18
C GLY A 318 20.34 4.82 9.80
N GLN A 319 21.31 5.24 8.97
CA GLN A 319 22.60 5.69 9.49
C GLN A 319 23.08 7.02 8.88
N THR A 320 22.80 7.29 7.61
CA THR A 320 23.09 8.60 6.98
C THR A 320 22.18 9.72 7.51
N SER A 321 20.95 9.39 7.92
CA SER A 321 20.01 10.33 8.51
C SER A 321 20.47 10.91 9.84
N VAL A 322 21.34 10.23 10.58
CA VAL A 322 21.82 10.71 11.90
C VAL A 322 22.90 11.78 11.75
N ASP A 323 23.72 11.75 10.70
CA ASP A 323 24.73 12.79 10.45
C ASP A 323 24.12 14.06 9.83
N LEU A 324 23.03 13.93 9.04
CA LEU A 324 22.27 15.06 8.48
C LEU A 324 21.27 15.70 9.45
N LEU A 325 20.85 14.98 10.51
CA LEU A 325 19.99 15.53 11.58
C LEU A 325 20.75 16.41 12.59
N ARG A 326 22.07 16.55 12.46
CA ARG A 326 22.80 17.62 13.13
C ARG A 326 22.49 18.91 12.38
N GLY A 327 21.38 19.54 12.76
CA GLY A 327 20.85 20.72 12.07
C GLY A 327 21.91 21.80 11.85
N PRO A 328 21.87 22.50 10.70
CA PRO A 328 22.78 23.61 10.43
C PRO A 328 22.55 24.69 11.48
N GLY A 329 23.54 24.94 12.33
CA GLY A 329 23.33 25.87 13.44
C GLY A 329 24.55 26.21 14.27
N GLY A 330 25.71 25.64 13.99
CA GLY A 330 26.95 26.14 14.57
C GLY A 330 27.32 27.48 13.94
N GLU A 331 27.68 28.47 14.76
CA GLU A 331 28.26 29.75 14.30
C GLU A 331 29.45 29.54 13.35
N LEU A 332 30.21 28.44 13.56
CA LEU A 332 31.32 28.01 12.70
C LEU A 332 30.89 27.52 11.31
N ASP A 333 29.74 26.84 11.20
CA ASP A 333 29.25 26.33 9.91
C ASP A 333 28.78 27.48 9.01
N VAL A 334 28.09 28.45 9.61
CA VAL A 334 27.65 29.68 8.95
C VAL A 334 28.85 30.49 8.47
N LEU A 335 29.86 30.69 9.33
CA LEU A 335 31.08 31.41 8.96
C LEU A 335 31.82 30.72 7.81
N ALA A 336 31.96 29.40 7.88
CA ALA A 336 32.61 28.62 6.84
C ALA A 336 31.82 28.66 5.52
N ALA A 337 30.48 28.70 5.57
CA ALA A 337 29.64 28.82 4.38
C ALA A 337 29.75 30.20 3.71
N TRP A 338 29.78 31.28 4.50
CA TRP A 338 30.04 32.62 3.96
C TRP A 338 31.46 32.76 3.40
N THR A 339 32.45 32.17 4.07
CA THR A 339 33.84 32.17 3.58
C THR A 339 33.96 31.43 2.24
N ASP A 340 33.20 30.35 2.06
CA ASP A 340 33.17 29.61 0.80
C ASP A 340 32.43 30.38 -0.30
N PHE A 341 31.29 31.00 0.03
CA PHE A 341 30.55 31.89 -0.88
C PHE A 341 31.42 33.05 -1.39
N GLU A 342 32.21 33.69 -0.53
CA GLU A 342 33.10 34.79 -0.92
C GLU A 342 34.17 34.36 -1.94
N ARG A 343 34.56 33.08 -1.95
CA ARG A 343 35.54 32.55 -2.90
C ARG A 343 34.92 32.13 -4.23
N ARG A 344 33.66 31.68 -4.22
CA ARG A 344 32.99 31.04 -5.38
C ARG A 344 31.54 31.52 -5.57
N PRO A 345 31.30 32.85 -5.68
CA PRO A 345 29.94 33.38 -5.72
C PRO A 345 29.12 32.86 -6.91
N GLU A 346 29.75 32.65 -8.06
CA GLU A 346 29.11 32.13 -9.28
C GLU A 346 28.52 30.73 -9.09
N GLU A 347 29.19 29.85 -8.33
CA GLU A 347 28.71 28.49 -8.06
C GLU A 347 27.46 28.51 -7.18
N TYR A 348 27.42 29.40 -6.19
CA TYR A 348 26.26 29.60 -5.33
C TYR A 348 25.06 30.18 -6.08
N TYR A 349 25.27 31.18 -6.94
CA TYR A 349 24.19 31.73 -7.76
C TYR A 349 23.70 30.73 -8.81
N ALA A 350 24.57 29.90 -9.37
CA ALA A 350 24.18 28.81 -10.27
C ALA A 350 23.34 27.74 -9.53
N ALA A 351 23.78 27.31 -8.35
CA ALA A 351 23.05 26.35 -7.51
C ALA A 351 21.68 26.90 -7.08
N LEU A 352 21.60 28.20 -6.73
CA LEU A 352 20.35 28.86 -6.40
C LEU A 352 19.38 28.86 -7.59
N ALA A 353 19.85 29.26 -8.78
CA ALA A 353 19.03 29.29 -9.99
C ALA A 353 18.57 27.90 -10.43
N GLU A 354 19.37 26.85 -10.19
CA GLU A 354 18.99 25.46 -10.44
C GLU A 354 17.91 24.98 -9.46
N ALA A 355 18.10 25.20 -8.16
CA ALA A 355 17.19 24.76 -7.11
C ALA A 355 15.82 25.46 -7.18
N THR A 356 15.77 26.73 -7.60
CA THR A 356 14.52 27.50 -7.71
C THR A 356 13.87 27.46 -9.10
N ARG A 357 14.50 26.79 -10.09
CA ARG A 357 14.01 26.74 -11.48
C ARG A 357 12.55 26.27 -11.61
N ASP A 358 12.13 25.28 -10.80
CA ASP A 358 10.75 24.77 -10.84
C ASP A 358 9.77 25.59 -10.00
N ALA A 359 10.25 26.28 -8.95
CA ALA A 359 9.41 27.22 -8.19
C ALA A 359 8.93 28.38 -9.08
N HIS A 360 9.76 28.81 -10.05
CA HIS A 360 9.37 29.80 -11.05
C HIS A 360 8.43 29.24 -12.14
N ARG A 361 8.44 27.92 -12.40
CA ARG A 361 7.54 27.26 -13.37
C ARG A 361 6.14 26.97 -12.83
N LEU A 362 6.00 26.77 -11.52
CA LEU A 362 4.71 26.50 -10.87
C LEU A 362 3.83 27.77 -10.70
N VAL A 363 4.36 28.94 -11.05
CA VAL A 363 3.67 30.24 -10.96
C VAL A 363 3.33 30.83 -12.35
N ALA A 364 3.76 30.17 -13.45
CA ALA A 364 3.42 30.52 -14.82
C ALA A 364 2.27 29.66 -15.35
#